data_AF-A0A8S2XRN4-F1
#
_entry.id   AF-A0A8S2XRN4-F1
#
_cell.length_a   1.000
_cell.length_b   1.000
_cell.length_c   1.000
_cell.angle_alpha   90.00
_cell.angle_beta   90.00
_cell.angle_gamma   90.00
#
_symmetry.space_group_name_H-M   'P 1'
#
loop_
_entity.id
_entity.type
_entity.pdbx_description
1 polymer ?
#
loop_
_entity_poly.entity_id
_entity_poly.type
_entity_poly.pdbx_seq_one_letter_code
_entity_poly.pdbx_strand_id
1 'polypeptide(L)'
;MPRVTSQDLLRATAPRPKDELHKMILSLRSNVTVDLSNKQLYDDDLKMIADELRVNRKCTSLTLNSNNFTDDGIKALCYALRGQTNKILKTLVLSSNNISDTCVQHLATMLKTNTTLQTVDLSENEIGDSGMDQLTTALKMNNSLKRLYLNNNLITDDGIRHLLQLLRRNNTLTLVNLSDNQFSREFKRNFVEELSKGHQSSKTVLL
;
A
#
# COMPACT_ATOMS: atom_id res chain seq x y z
N MET A 1 7.80 -35.61 7.82
CA MET A 1 8.39 -34.53 8.65
C MET A 1 7.92 -33.21 8.06
N PRO A 2 7.08 -32.41 8.76
CA PRO A 2 6.72 -31.09 8.26
C PRO A 2 7.99 -30.23 8.21
N ARG A 3 8.23 -29.56 7.08
CA ARG A 3 9.26 -28.53 6.97
C ARG A 3 8.83 -27.37 7.86
N VAL A 4 9.51 -27.21 8.99
CA VAL A 4 9.50 -25.96 9.78
C VAL A 4 9.90 -24.86 8.81
N THR A 5 8.99 -23.94 8.50
CA THR A 5 9.28 -22.81 7.61
C THR A 5 10.21 -21.85 8.35
N SER A 6 11.03 -21.08 7.65
CA SER A 6 11.90 -20.07 8.28
C SER A 6 11.12 -19.05 9.13
N GLN A 7 9.80 -18.93 8.93
CA GLN A 7 8.88 -18.16 9.76
C GLN A 7 8.64 -18.75 11.16
N ASP A 8 8.61 -20.08 11.32
CA ASP A 8 8.47 -20.73 12.63
C ASP A 8 9.71 -20.53 13.51
N LEU A 9 10.90 -20.40 12.89
CA LEU A 9 12.16 -20.10 13.57
C LEU A 9 12.30 -18.61 13.97
N LEU A 10 11.61 -17.70 13.29
CA LEU A 10 11.59 -16.26 13.61
C LEU A 10 10.65 -15.90 14.77
N ARG A 11 9.76 -16.81 15.16
CA ARG A 11 8.87 -16.62 16.32
C ARG A 11 9.58 -16.66 17.67
N ALA A 12 10.88 -16.95 17.67
CA ALA A 12 11.74 -17.07 18.84
C ALA A 12 12.67 -15.86 19.07
N THR A 13 12.34 -14.67 18.56
CA THR A 13 13.04 -13.43 18.92
C THR A 13 12.44 -12.84 20.21
N ALA A 14 13.29 -12.28 21.07
CA ALA A 14 12.93 -11.82 22.40
C ALA A 14 11.71 -10.86 22.39
N PRO A 15 10.79 -10.96 23.38
CA PRO A 15 9.64 -10.07 23.46
C PRO A 15 10.11 -8.62 23.54
N ARG A 16 9.60 -7.77 22.63
CA ARG A 16 9.94 -6.36 22.60
C ARG A 16 9.51 -5.69 23.92
N PRO A 17 10.33 -4.78 24.49
CA PRO A 17 9.90 -4.01 25.66
C PRO A 17 8.62 -3.23 25.35
N LYS A 18 7.59 -3.37 26.21
CA LYS A 18 6.30 -2.65 26.05
C LYS A 18 6.47 -1.13 25.92
N ASP A 19 7.53 -0.59 26.52
CA ASP A 19 7.87 0.83 26.47
C ASP A 19 8.24 1.31 25.07
N GLU A 20 8.78 0.45 24.21
CA GLU A 20 9.13 0.83 22.84
C GLU A 20 7.90 1.04 21.97
N LEU A 21 6.94 0.12 22.02
CA LEU A 21 5.67 0.26 21.29
C LEU A 21 4.92 1.51 21.76
N HIS A 22 4.90 1.76 23.08
CA HIS A 22 4.28 2.95 23.63
C HIS A 22 4.91 4.24 23.08
N LYS A 23 6.25 4.32 23.01
CA LYS A 23 6.96 5.46 22.39
C LYS A 23 6.63 5.61 20.91
N MET A 24 6.52 4.50 20.16
CA MET A 24 6.13 4.52 18.75
C MET A 24 4.71 5.09 18.57
N ILE A 25 3.76 4.67 19.39
CA ILE A 25 2.38 5.18 19.38
C ILE A 25 2.37 6.68 19.73
N LEU A 26 3.11 7.11 20.76
CA LEU A 26 3.20 8.52 21.13
C LEU A 26 3.80 9.38 20.01
N SER A 27 4.68 8.84 19.19
CA SER A 27 5.27 9.58 18.06
C SER A 27 4.23 10.02 17.02
N LEU A 28 3.11 9.27 16.87
CA LEU A 28 1.99 9.66 16.00
C LEU A 28 1.30 10.94 16.48
N ARG A 29 1.35 11.21 17.79
CA ARG A 29 0.75 12.42 18.39
C ARG A 29 1.66 13.64 18.27
N SER A 30 2.97 13.43 18.28
CA SER A 30 3.95 14.53 18.32
C SER A 30 4.52 14.90 16.97
N ASN A 31 4.53 14.00 15.99
CA ASN A 31 5.29 14.17 14.75
C ASN A 31 4.39 14.23 13.50
N VAL A 32 4.87 14.93 12.48
CA VAL A 32 4.20 15.05 11.17
C VAL A 32 4.51 13.84 10.28
N THR A 33 5.70 13.28 10.44
CA THR A 33 6.16 12.08 9.74
C THR A 33 6.61 11.07 10.78
N VAL A 34 6.15 9.84 10.65
CA VAL A 34 6.48 8.74 11.56
C VAL A 34 6.96 7.55 10.73
N ASP A 35 8.15 7.06 11.06
CA ASP A 35 8.74 5.88 10.45
C ASP A 35 8.82 4.74 11.47
N LEU A 36 8.04 3.69 11.21
CA LEU A 36 7.97 2.46 11.99
C LEU A 36 8.47 1.26 11.17
N SER A 37 9.33 1.50 10.19
CA SER A 37 9.89 0.44 9.35
C SER A 37 10.91 -0.41 10.10
N ASN A 38 11.01 -1.69 9.74
CA ASN A 38 11.99 -2.63 10.31
C ASN A 38 11.92 -2.71 11.83
N LYS A 39 10.72 -2.64 12.41
CA LYS A 39 10.53 -2.69 13.86
C LYS A 39 10.13 -4.07 14.35
N GLN A 40 9.95 -5.06 13.47
CA GLN A 40 9.41 -6.39 13.78
C GLN A 40 7.98 -6.31 14.37
N LEU A 41 7.18 -5.36 13.90
CA LEU A 41 5.78 -5.19 14.33
C LEU A 41 4.91 -6.33 13.80
N TYR A 42 3.95 -6.75 14.61
CA TYR A 42 2.96 -7.76 14.26
C TYR A 42 1.55 -7.15 14.25
N ASP A 43 0.54 -7.95 13.90
CA ASP A 43 -0.84 -7.48 13.77
C ASP A 43 -1.40 -6.77 15.00
N ASP A 44 -1.05 -7.24 16.20
CA ASP A 44 -1.53 -6.60 17.43
C ASP A 44 -0.93 -5.20 17.63
N ASP A 45 0.33 -5.01 17.25
CA ASP A 45 0.94 -3.68 17.25
C ASP A 45 0.28 -2.78 16.22
N LEU A 46 -0.01 -3.32 15.04
CA LEU A 46 -0.67 -2.58 13.97
C LEU A 46 -2.11 -2.21 14.34
N LYS A 47 -2.82 -3.05 15.09
CA LYS A 47 -4.14 -2.72 15.65
C LYS A 47 -4.05 -1.54 16.62
N MET A 48 -3.05 -1.51 17.51
CA MET A 48 -2.84 -0.38 18.42
C MET A 48 -2.50 0.92 17.66
N ILE A 49 -1.64 0.81 16.63
CA ILE A 49 -1.33 1.93 15.73
C ILE A 49 -2.59 2.39 14.98
N ALA A 50 -3.41 1.47 14.50
CA ALA A 50 -4.66 1.76 13.80
C ALA A 50 -5.64 2.51 14.72
N ASP A 51 -5.78 2.12 15.98
CA ASP A 51 -6.62 2.83 16.93
C ASP A 51 -6.10 4.24 17.22
N GLU A 52 -4.79 4.41 17.35
CA GLU A 52 -4.18 5.74 17.48
C GLU A 52 -4.41 6.59 16.23
N LEU A 53 -4.36 6.01 15.03
CA LEU A 53 -4.63 6.70 13.78
C LEU A 53 -6.07 7.23 13.69
N ARG A 54 -7.03 6.68 14.43
CA ARG A 54 -8.42 7.20 14.47
C ARG A 54 -8.50 8.56 15.16
N VAL A 55 -7.62 8.82 16.13
CA VAL A 55 -7.57 10.09 16.89
C VAL A 55 -6.40 10.98 16.49
N ASN A 56 -5.57 10.53 15.55
CA ASN A 56 -4.42 11.26 15.05
C ASN A 56 -4.80 12.65 14.49
N ARG A 57 -4.10 13.68 14.96
CA ARG A 57 -4.27 15.08 14.56
C ARG A 57 -3.02 15.73 13.96
N LYS A 58 -1.89 15.00 13.87
CA LYS A 58 -0.60 15.57 13.49
C LYS A 58 0.16 14.78 12.43
N CYS A 59 0.17 13.45 12.52
CA CYS A 59 0.91 12.61 11.57
C CYS A 59 0.21 12.59 10.22
N THR A 60 0.92 13.03 9.18
CA THR A 60 0.46 13.07 7.78
C THR A 60 1.18 12.06 6.88
N SER A 61 2.29 11.49 7.35
CA SER A 61 3.07 10.47 6.64
C SER A 61 3.47 9.35 7.59
N LEU A 62 3.03 8.13 7.28
CA LEU A 62 3.32 6.94 8.06
C LEU A 62 4.01 5.89 7.19
N THR A 63 5.19 5.44 7.64
CA THR A 63 5.98 4.39 7.01
C THR A 63 5.98 3.15 7.90
N LEU A 64 5.63 2.00 7.32
CA LEU A 64 5.42 0.74 8.03
C LEU A 64 6.17 -0.42 7.35
N ASN A 65 7.25 -0.13 6.63
CA ASN A 65 7.90 -1.10 5.75
C ASN A 65 8.56 -2.23 6.53
N SER A 66 8.68 -3.41 5.91
CA SER A 66 9.50 -4.50 6.44
C SER A 66 9.12 -4.88 7.89
N ASN A 67 7.82 -5.10 8.12
CA ASN A 67 7.26 -5.62 9.35
C ASN A 67 6.49 -6.92 9.06
N ASN A 68 5.98 -7.56 10.11
CA ASN A 68 5.37 -8.88 10.05
C ASN A 68 3.85 -8.78 10.14
N PHE A 69 3.24 -8.00 9.24
CA PHE A 69 1.79 -7.86 9.18
C PHE A 69 1.17 -8.96 8.34
N THR A 70 0.04 -9.47 8.80
CA THR A 70 -0.85 -10.33 8.02
C THR A 70 -2.06 -9.53 7.55
N ASP A 71 -2.93 -10.18 6.79
CA ASP A 71 -4.20 -9.62 6.33
C ASP A 71 -5.03 -9.04 7.48
N ASP A 72 -4.99 -9.64 8.67
CA ASP A 72 -5.76 -9.17 9.84
C ASP A 72 -5.26 -7.82 10.37
N GLY A 73 -3.94 -7.61 10.44
CA GLY A 73 -3.35 -6.34 10.83
C GLY A 73 -3.66 -5.24 9.81
N ILE A 74 -3.47 -5.54 8.52
CA ILE A 74 -3.74 -4.58 7.43
C ILE A 74 -5.24 -4.24 7.36
N LYS A 75 -6.12 -5.21 7.59
CA LYS A 75 -7.57 -4.97 7.69
C LYS A 75 -7.91 -3.99 8.80
N ALA A 76 -7.29 -4.11 9.98
CA ALA A 76 -7.49 -3.16 11.08
C ALA A 76 -7.02 -1.75 10.69
N LEU A 77 -5.85 -1.63 10.08
CA LEU A 77 -5.34 -0.37 9.53
C LEU A 77 -6.31 0.24 8.50
N CYS A 78 -6.82 -0.59 7.58
CA CYS A 78 -7.78 -0.17 6.56
C CYS A 78 -9.05 0.39 7.20
N TYR A 79 -9.58 -0.24 8.25
CA TYR A 79 -10.74 0.26 8.98
C TYR A 79 -10.48 1.59 9.70
N ALA A 80 -9.26 1.81 10.20
CA ALA A 80 -8.89 3.08 10.82
C ALA A 80 -8.77 4.23 9.81
N LEU A 81 -8.37 3.92 8.57
CA LEU A 81 -8.18 4.92 7.49
C LEU A 81 -9.40 5.08 6.57
N ARG A 82 -10.44 4.25 6.72
CA ARG A 82 -11.62 4.25 5.83
C ARG A 82 -12.50 5.49 6.03
N GLY A 83 -12.88 6.15 4.93
CA GLY A 83 -13.89 7.21 4.94
C GLY A 83 -13.43 8.48 5.68
N GLN A 84 -14.17 8.87 6.72
CA GLN A 84 -14.02 10.14 7.44
C GLN A 84 -13.28 10.04 8.78
N THR A 85 -12.72 8.88 9.15
CA THR A 85 -12.03 8.69 10.44
C THR A 85 -10.70 9.44 10.49
N ASN A 86 -9.75 9.06 9.65
CA ASN A 86 -8.48 9.76 9.53
C ASN A 86 -8.51 10.74 8.35
N LYS A 87 -8.65 12.04 8.65
CA LYS A 87 -8.74 13.10 7.64
C LYS A 87 -7.42 13.84 7.38
N ILE A 88 -6.30 13.33 7.88
CA ILE A 88 -5.03 14.06 7.81
C ILE A 88 -3.89 13.27 7.20
N LEU A 89 -3.95 11.93 7.22
CA LEU A 89 -2.90 11.09 6.66
C LEU A 89 -2.93 11.23 5.13
N LYS A 90 -1.81 11.65 4.57
CA LYS A 90 -1.62 11.88 3.13
C LYS A 90 -0.71 10.83 2.50
N THR A 91 0.17 10.23 3.28
CA THR A 91 1.16 9.25 2.80
C THR A 91 1.14 8.02 3.69
N LEU A 92 1.01 6.86 3.06
CA LEU A 92 1.07 5.55 3.69
C LEU A 92 2.04 4.67 2.90
N VAL A 93 3.05 4.15 3.57
CA VAL A 93 4.07 3.27 2.97
C VAL A 93 4.02 1.92 3.66
N LEU A 94 3.75 0.87 2.89
CA LEU A 94 3.57 -0.51 3.32
C LEU A 94 4.46 -1.46 2.51
N SER A 95 5.60 -0.98 2.03
CA SER A 95 6.52 -1.77 1.22
C SER A 95 7.10 -2.95 2.01
N SER A 96 7.38 -4.08 1.35
CA SER A 96 8.00 -5.26 1.99
C SER A 96 7.21 -5.82 3.18
N ASN A 97 5.89 -6.05 3.05
CA ASN A 97 5.04 -6.60 4.12
C ASN A 97 4.28 -7.88 3.70
N ASN A 98 4.72 -8.58 2.65
CA ASN A 98 4.06 -9.78 2.12
C ASN A 98 2.56 -9.57 1.85
N ILE A 99 2.17 -8.37 1.38
CA ILE A 99 0.78 -8.06 1.06
C ILE A 99 0.36 -8.85 -0.19
N SER A 100 -0.62 -9.73 -0.03
CA SER A 100 -1.19 -10.56 -1.08
C SER A 100 -2.43 -9.92 -1.72
N ASP A 101 -2.94 -10.54 -2.79
CA ASP A 101 -4.19 -10.13 -3.44
C ASP A 101 -5.41 -10.13 -2.51
N THR A 102 -5.46 -10.99 -1.50
CA THR A 102 -6.55 -11.00 -0.50
C THR A 102 -6.47 -9.77 0.40
N CYS A 103 -5.27 -9.43 0.84
CA CYS A 103 -4.99 -8.24 1.63
C CYS A 103 -5.33 -6.94 0.86
N VAL A 104 -5.00 -6.91 -0.43
CA VAL A 104 -5.31 -5.79 -1.32
C VAL A 104 -6.80 -5.48 -1.39
N GLN A 105 -7.69 -6.45 -1.20
CA GLN A 105 -9.14 -6.23 -1.18
C GLN A 105 -9.56 -5.24 -0.08
N HIS A 106 -8.91 -5.32 1.08
CA HIS A 106 -9.14 -4.41 2.20
C HIS A 106 -8.63 -3.01 1.89
N LEU A 107 -7.43 -2.90 1.30
CA LEU A 107 -6.84 -1.64 0.86
C LEU A 107 -7.71 -0.95 -0.22
N ALA A 108 -8.17 -1.70 -1.22
CA ALA A 108 -9.07 -1.23 -2.27
C ALA A 108 -10.38 -0.70 -1.68
N THR A 109 -10.99 -1.43 -0.74
CA THR A 109 -12.23 -1.01 -0.06
C THR A 109 -12.03 0.28 0.75
N MET A 110 -10.87 0.43 1.40
CA MET A 110 -10.50 1.64 2.13
C MET A 110 -10.32 2.82 1.16
N LEU A 111 -9.52 2.64 0.10
CA LEU A 111 -9.23 3.66 -0.91
C LEU A 111 -10.47 4.15 -1.64
N LYS A 112 -11.47 3.30 -1.88
CA LYS A 112 -12.75 3.72 -2.48
C LYS A 112 -13.43 4.87 -1.73
N THR A 113 -13.22 4.96 -0.41
CA THR A 113 -13.89 5.93 0.47
C THR A 113 -12.95 6.93 1.13
N ASN A 114 -11.65 6.62 1.21
CA ASN A 114 -10.65 7.56 1.72
C ASN A 114 -10.44 8.69 0.71
N THR A 115 -10.49 9.93 1.20
CA THR A 115 -10.34 11.14 0.37
C THR A 115 -9.12 11.96 0.73
N THR A 116 -8.22 11.42 1.56
CA THR A 116 -7.12 12.16 2.19
C THR A 116 -5.75 11.65 1.78
N LEU A 117 -5.61 10.35 1.57
CA LEU A 117 -4.40 9.74 1.04
C LEU A 117 -4.14 10.24 -0.39
N GLN A 118 -2.92 10.75 -0.57
CA GLN A 118 -2.40 11.23 -1.84
C GLN A 118 -1.26 10.34 -2.33
N THR A 119 -0.62 9.58 -1.45
CA THR A 119 0.49 8.67 -1.79
C THR A 119 0.33 7.36 -1.04
N VAL A 120 0.35 6.27 -1.79
CA VAL A 120 0.35 4.90 -1.26
C VAL A 120 1.48 4.15 -1.92
N ASP A 121 2.30 3.51 -1.10
CA ASP A 121 3.39 2.66 -1.55
C ASP A 121 3.17 1.23 -1.07
N LEU A 122 3.00 0.34 -2.06
CA LEU A 122 2.79 -1.09 -1.92
C LEU A 122 3.90 -1.86 -2.66
N SER A 123 5.06 -1.24 -2.88
CA SER A 123 6.19 -1.89 -3.52
C SER A 123 6.69 -3.11 -2.75
N GLU A 124 7.40 -4.02 -3.43
CA GLU A 124 8.03 -5.18 -2.80
C GLU A 124 7.02 -6.04 -2.01
N ASN A 125 5.90 -6.38 -2.63
CA ASN A 125 4.85 -7.22 -2.06
C ASN A 125 4.49 -8.35 -3.04
N GLU A 126 3.43 -9.11 -2.72
CA GLU A 126 2.98 -10.27 -3.50
C GLU A 126 1.69 -9.97 -4.27
N ILE A 127 1.57 -8.74 -4.79
CA ILE A 127 0.37 -8.30 -5.52
C ILE A 127 0.43 -8.80 -6.96
N GLY A 128 -0.56 -9.59 -7.34
CA GLY A 128 -0.75 -10.11 -8.69
C GLY A 128 -1.86 -9.37 -9.44
N ASP A 129 -2.28 -9.97 -10.55
CA ASP A 129 -3.30 -9.41 -11.44
C ASP A 129 -4.67 -9.26 -10.76
N SER A 130 -5.02 -10.15 -9.82
CA SER A 130 -6.29 -10.05 -9.09
C SER A 130 -6.29 -8.84 -8.16
N GLY A 131 -5.20 -8.63 -7.41
CA GLY A 131 -5.04 -7.44 -6.57
C GLY A 131 -5.03 -6.15 -7.39
N MET A 132 -4.38 -6.16 -8.56
CA MET A 132 -4.38 -5.01 -9.48
C MET A 132 -5.79 -4.68 -9.99
N ASP A 133 -6.62 -5.67 -10.30
CA ASP A 133 -8.01 -5.43 -10.73
C ASP A 133 -8.87 -4.81 -9.61
N GLN A 134 -8.70 -5.30 -8.38
CA GLN A 134 -9.36 -4.75 -7.19
C GLN A 134 -8.95 -3.29 -6.92
N LEU A 135 -7.64 -3.00 -6.96
CA LEU A 135 -7.12 -1.64 -6.86
C LEU A 135 -7.69 -0.75 -7.96
N THR A 136 -7.66 -1.21 -9.20
CA THR A 136 -8.20 -0.45 -10.35
C THR A 136 -9.67 -0.10 -10.14
N THR A 137 -10.48 -1.05 -9.66
CA THR A 137 -11.88 -0.82 -9.36
C THR A 137 -12.09 0.22 -8.26
N ALA A 138 -11.26 0.23 -7.22
CA ALA A 138 -11.30 1.27 -6.20
C ALA A 138 -10.88 2.64 -6.73
N LEU A 139 -9.84 2.69 -7.55
CA LEU A 139 -9.29 3.92 -8.13
C LEU A 139 -10.24 4.61 -9.12
N LYS A 140 -11.23 3.89 -9.69
CA LYS A 140 -12.33 4.51 -10.46
C LYS A 140 -13.14 5.50 -9.62
N MET A 141 -13.23 5.27 -8.32
CA MET A 141 -14.02 6.05 -7.38
C MET A 141 -13.17 7.00 -6.53
N ASN A 142 -11.88 6.69 -6.37
CA ASN A 142 -10.96 7.52 -5.60
C ASN A 142 -10.51 8.74 -6.42
N ASN A 143 -10.65 9.92 -5.84
CA ASN A 143 -10.23 11.19 -6.46
C ASN A 143 -9.17 11.95 -5.64
N SER A 144 -8.55 11.31 -4.64
CA SER A 144 -7.53 11.93 -3.79
C SER A 144 -6.12 11.44 -4.08
N LEU A 145 -5.99 10.17 -4.50
CA LEU A 145 -4.71 9.51 -4.70
C LEU A 145 -4.02 10.09 -5.94
N LYS A 146 -2.75 10.48 -5.75
CA LYS A 146 -1.91 11.08 -6.78
C LYS A 146 -0.75 10.19 -7.19
N ARG A 147 -0.17 9.47 -6.22
CA ARG A 147 1.01 8.63 -6.42
C ARG A 147 0.74 7.23 -5.88
N LEU A 148 0.98 6.23 -6.73
CA LEU A 148 0.85 4.82 -6.39
C LEU A 148 2.14 4.10 -6.76
N TYR A 149 2.78 3.45 -5.79
CA TYR A 149 3.96 2.62 -6.04
C TYR A 149 3.57 1.15 -5.89
N LEU A 150 3.86 0.38 -6.92
CA LEU A 150 3.57 -1.06 -7.07
C LEU A 150 4.80 -1.78 -7.67
N ASN A 151 5.98 -1.17 -7.67
CA ASN A 151 7.18 -1.80 -8.19
C ASN A 151 7.57 -3.05 -7.36
N ASN A 152 8.29 -4.00 -7.97
CA ASN A 152 8.64 -5.28 -7.34
C ASN A 152 7.39 -6.04 -6.82
N ASN A 153 6.42 -6.29 -7.69
CA ASN A 153 5.25 -7.13 -7.42
C ASN A 153 5.11 -8.21 -8.51
N LEU A 154 3.99 -8.92 -8.54
CA LEU A 154 3.74 -10.05 -9.44
C LEU A 154 2.75 -9.69 -10.58
N ILE A 155 2.66 -8.41 -10.95
CA ILE A 155 1.70 -7.93 -11.95
C ILE A 155 2.20 -8.27 -13.36
N THR A 156 1.31 -8.75 -14.22
CA THR A 156 1.61 -9.12 -15.62
C THR A 156 1.03 -8.12 -16.62
N ASP A 157 1.33 -8.34 -17.90
CA ASP A 157 0.76 -7.59 -19.03
C ASP A 157 -0.79 -7.60 -19.02
N ASP A 158 -1.40 -8.70 -18.56
CA ASP A 158 -2.85 -8.85 -18.50
C ASP A 158 -3.45 -8.04 -17.33
N GLY A 159 -2.85 -8.13 -16.14
CA GLY A 159 -3.35 -7.46 -14.94
C GLY A 159 -3.38 -5.93 -15.02
N ILE A 160 -2.51 -5.34 -15.84
CA ILE A 160 -2.41 -3.87 -15.94
C ILE A 160 -3.37 -3.25 -16.96
N ARG A 161 -4.03 -4.05 -17.81
CA ARG A 161 -4.89 -3.53 -18.89
C ARG A 161 -6.01 -2.63 -18.39
N HIS A 162 -6.67 -3.02 -17.29
CA HIS A 162 -7.74 -2.20 -16.70
C HIS A 162 -7.19 -0.89 -16.11
N LEU A 163 -5.99 -0.92 -15.51
CA LEU A 163 -5.35 0.28 -14.99
C LEU A 163 -5.02 1.25 -16.13
N LEU A 164 -4.50 0.76 -17.26
CA LEU A 164 -4.22 1.60 -18.44
C LEU A 164 -5.47 2.32 -18.94
N GLN A 165 -6.61 1.62 -19.02
CA GLN A 165 -7.89 2.24 -19.40
C GLN A 165 -8.33 3.29 -18.37
N LEU A 166 -8.17 3.02 -17.07
CA LEU A 166 -8.44 3.99 -16.01
C LEU A 166 -7.55 5.24 -16.15
N LEU A 167 -6.26 5.05 -16.40
CA LEU A 167 -5.29 6.15 -16.49
C LEU A 167 -5.61 7.10 -17.66
N ARG A 168 -6.32 6.66 -18.70
CA ARG A 168 -6.79 7.55 -19.78
C ARG A 168 -7.89 8.53 -19.34
N ARG A 169 -8.61 8.24 -18.24
CA ARG A 169 -9.78 9.03 -17.79
C ARG A 169 -9.60 9.66 -16.41
N ASN A 170 -8.80 9.05 -15.55
CA ASN A 170 -8.50 9.57 -14.23
C ASN A 170 -7.62 10.82 -14.36
N ASN A 171 -7.86 11.88 -13.58
CA ASN A 171 -7.04 13.09 -13.62
C ASN A 171 -6.28 13.35 -12.31
N THR A 172 -6.38 12.43 -11.36
CA THR A 172 -5.85 12.60 -10.00
C THR A 172 -4.51 11.91 -9.84
N LEU A 173 -4.37 10.69 -10.38
CA LEU A 173 -3.12 9.95 -10.43
C LEU A 173 -2.17 10.60 -11.43
N THR A 174 -1.07 11.13 -10.91
CA THR A 174 0.02 11.74 -11.67
C THR A 174 1.26 10.86 -11.75
N LEU A 175 1.42 9.91 -10.82
CA LEU A 175 2.52 8.95 -10.84
C LEU A 175 2.02 7.55 -10.50
N VAL A 176 2.39 6.58 -11.34
CA VAL A 176 2.26 5.16 -11.04
C VAL A 176 3.59 4.47 -11.31
N ASN A 177 4.20 3.89 -10.29
CA ASN A 177 5.42 3.09 -10.47
C ASN A 177 5.08 1.60 -10.51
N LEU A 178 5.37 0.95 -11.62
CA LEU A 178 5.17 -0.48 -11.86
C LEU A 178 6.48 -1.17 -12.26
N SER A 179 7.64 -0.51 -12.10
CA SER A 179 8.93 -1.12 -12.45
C SER A 179 9.15 -2.44 -11.71
N ASP A 180 9.95 -3.34 -12.29
CA ASP A 180 10.29 -4.62 -11.68
C ASP A 180 9.08 -5.54 -11.37
N ASN A 181 8.02 -5.44 -12.19
CA ASN A 181 6.94 -6.43 -12.27
C ASN A 181 7.17 -7.45 -13.39
N GLN A 182 6.25 -8.40 -13.57
CA GLN A 182 6.35 -9.52 -14.51
C GLN A 182 5.91 -9.15 -15.94
N PHE A 183 6.28 -7.96 -16.40
CA PHE A 183 5.94 -7.51 -17.76
C PHE A 183 6.84 -8.15 -18.81
N SER A 184 6.25 -8.57 -19.92
CA SER A 184 7.02 -9.11 -21.05
C SER A 184 7.86 -8.00 -21.70
N ARG A 185 8.97 -8.40 -22.36
CA ARG A 185 9.80 -7.47 -23.13
C ARG A 185 9.00 -6.78 -24.25
N GLU A 186 8.06 -7.51 -24.85
CA GLU A 186 7.17 -6.98 -25.89
C GLU A 186 6.26 -5.89 -25.34
N PHE A 187 5.63 -6.13 -24.18
CA PHE A 187 4.79 -5.15 -23.54
C PHE A 187 5.56 -3.88 -23.17
N LYS A 188 6.74 -4.02 -22.54
CA LYS A 188 7.58 -2.86 -22.20
C LYS A 188 7.96 -2.03 -23.42
N ARG A 189 8.24 -2.68 -24.57
CA ARG A 189 8.55 -2.00 -25.84
C ARG A 189 7.35 -1.23 -26.39
N ASN A 190 6.15 -1.79 -26.31
CA ASN A 190 4.94 -1.20 -26.88
C ASN A 190 4.20 -0.28 -25.89
N PHE A 191 4.71 -0.12 -24.67
CA PHE A 191 4.01 0.58 -23.59
C PHE A 191 3.69 2.05 -23.90
N VAL A 192 4.63 2.76 -24.53
CA VAL A 192 4.42 4.17 -24.92
C VAL A 192 3.27 4.27 -25.92
N GLU A 193 3.13 3.30 -26.83
CA GLU A 193 2.00 3.22 -27.76
C GLU A 193 0.69 2.89 -27.02
N GLU A 194 0.73 1.99 -26.04
CA GLU A 194 -0.44 1.66 -25.22
C GLU A 194 -0.95 2.86 -24.39
N LEU A 195 -0.04 3.70 -23.90
CA LEU A 195 -0.38 4.94 -23.20
C LEU A 195 -0.88 6.03 -24.16
N SER A 196 -0.23 6.18 -25.33
CA SER A 196 -0.56 7.25 -26.29
C SER A 196 -1.91 7.05 -26.99
N LYS A 197 -2.47 5.84 -26.98
CA LYS A 197 -3.84 5.52 -27.42
C LYS A 197 -4.94 6.25 -26.62
N GLY A 198 -4.61 7.03 -25.59
CA GLY A 198 -5.54 7.95 -24.91
C GLY A 198 -4.91 9.34 -24.75
N HIS A 199 -5.72 10.39 -24.96
CA HIS A 199 -5.30 11.79 -24.94
C HIS A 199 -4.42 12.18 -23.73
N GLN A 200 -3.46 13.05 -24.02
CA GLN A 200 -2.39 13.56 -23.16
C GLN A 200 -2.81 13.81 -21.70
N SER A 201 -2.11 13.19 -20.77
CA SER A 201 -2.03 13.68 -19.40
C SER A 201 -0.57 13.62 -18.93
N SER A 202 -0.18 14.58 -18.08
CA SER A 202 1.14 14.73 -17.44
C SER A 202 1.45 13.60 -16.44
N LYS A 203 1.14 12.36 -16.81
CA LYS A 203 1.24 11.19 -15.97
C LYS A 203 2.57 10.49 -16.21
N THR A 204 3.27 10.25 -15.12
CA THR A 204 4.49 9.44 -15.13
C THR A 204 4.10 8.02 -14.79
N VAL A 205 4.19 7.10 -15.76
CA VAL A 205 4.08 5.67 -15.49
C VAL A 205 5.43 5.03 -15.75
N LEU A 206 5.98 4.38 -14.72
CA LEU A 206 7.28 3.69 -14.78
C LEU A 206 7.02 2.18 -14.92
N LEU A 207 7.78 1.51 -15.80
CA LEU A 207 7.77 0.06 -16.05
C LEU A 207 9.15 -0.57 -15.88
#